data_AF-A0AAD7ZFN9-F1
#
_entry.id   AF-A0AAD7ZFN9-F1
#
_cell.length_a   1.000
_cell.length_b   1.000
_cell.length_c   1.000
_cell.angle_alpha   90.00
_cell.angle_beta   90.00
_cell.angle_gamma   90.00
#
_symmetry.space_group_name_H-M   'P 1'
#
loop_
_entity.id
_entity.type
_entity.pdbx_description
1 polymer ?
#
loop_
_entity_poly.entity_id
_entity_poly.type
_entity_poly.pdbx_seq_one_letter_code
_entity_poly.pdbx_strand_id
1 'polypeptide(L)'
;VEEFIKLVNKQALHYTTNNIILTMGGDFTYQDSNKWFKNMDKLIKYVNEADQGINVFYSTPSCYIKAVNDMGYTYSKKKDDFFPYASDANSFWTGYYTSRPTSKYFERLANNFLQVAKQLTAIMQTEVKEHTSLISLKEAVAVMQHHDAITGTEKQHVANDYTRMLSRGIEEAHESVKSSLKKTVLTNLYGHSSCFELNVSKCDISEREGRFLLTVYNPLSRRISHIVRIPVQKATYNVRDFDGFEQTIQMVPIPQEVKTLPERHKRDTTYELVFRAYNLPPLGFRSYYVSKISSIFEEHKYTSNQLGQQEFKVLFNESTGLVNGIVRNDNEIPFEQKFYYYEGAAGWNDFPENRASGAYIFRPLNSKPILISSNATNKFYTVHQIFSPWVSQIIRIYREECLIEFEWLVGPIPIEDGSGKEVITRYSTGIKTGGIFYTDANGKEFLERKKSFRPTWHFTTLEPVSGNYYPVTTRIAIKNVTTKEEMSVITDRCQGGSSLSDGQIELMVHRRLLHDDGFGVDEALNETSYNKGLVVRGKHYVMIGNNCSSHVMAVRERQLVQKKVMSPWLFFFCGK
;
A
#
# COMPACT_ATOMS: atom_id res chain seq x y z
N VAL A 1 -25.97 -4.40 42.74
CA VAL A 1 -25.14 -5.52 43.24
C VAL A 1 -25.54 -6.82 42.57
N GLU A 2 -26.79 -7.28 42.73
CA GLU A 2 -27.26 -8.53 42.11
C GLU A 2 -27.08 -8.59 40.57
N GLU A 3 -27.39 -7.50 39.87
CA GLU A 3 -27.19 -7.43 38.41
C GLU A 3 -25.71 -7.57 38.00
N PHE A 4 -24.81 -6.93 38.75
CA PHE A 4 -23.37 -7.05 38.54
C PHE A 4 -22.88 -8.48 38.77
N ILE A 5 -23.35 -9.14 39.83
CA ILE A 5 -23.02 -10.55 40.12
C ILE A 5 -23.51 -11.46 39.00
N LYS A 6 -24.73 -11.26 38.50
CA LYS A 6 -25.27 -12.01 37.34
C LYS A 6 -24.39 -11.84 36.10
N LEU A 7 -23.93 -10.62 35.82
CA LEU A 7 -23.05 -10.32 34.69
C LEU A 7 -21.68 -11.00 34.85
N VAL A 8 -21.06 -10.89 36.02
CA VAL A 8 -19.78 -11.53 36.35
C VAL A 8 -19.86 -13.04 36.20
N ASN A 9 -20.90 -13.67 36.76
CA ASN A 9 -21.10 -15.11 36.65
C ASN A 9 -21.29 -15.55 35.19
N LYS A 10 -22.05 -14.79 34.39
CA LYS A 10 -22.21 -15.06 32.97
C LYS A 10 -20.88 -14.95 32.22
N GLN A 11 -20.08 -13.92 32.51
CA GLN A 11 -18.78 -13.75 31.88
C GLN A 11 -17.81 -14.87 32.26
N ALA A 12 -17.77 -15.29 33.53
CA ALA A 12 -16.89 -16.33 34.04
C ALA A 12 -17.04 -17.68 33.30
N LEU A 13 -18.22 -17.99 32.76
CA LEU A 13 -18.45 -19.20 31.95
C LEU A 13 -17.59 -19.28 30.68
N HIS A 14 -17.04 -18.15 30.22
CA HIS A 14 -16.20 -18.06 29.03
C HIS A 14 -14.69 -17.99 29.36
N TYR A 15 -14.31 -18.13 30.63
CA TYR A 15 -12.92 -18.11 31.08
C TYR A 15 -12.52 -19.48 31.64
N THR A 16 -11.24 -19.84 31.47
CA THR A 16 -10.71 -21.12 31.97
C THR A 16 -10.39 -21.08 33.47
N THR A 17 -10.08 -19.90 34.02
CA THR A 17 -9.69 -19.73 35.42
C THR A 17 -10.77 -19.00 36.22
N ASN A 18 -10.67 -19.03 37.55
CA ASN A 18 -11.49 -18.23 38.46
C ASN A 18 -11.07 -16.74 38.54
N ASN A 19 -10.04 -16.33 37.79
CA ASN A 19 -9.71 -14.93 37.57
C ASN A 19 -10.36 -14.48 36.26
N ILE A 20 -11.14 -13.39 36.32
CA ILE A 20 -11.73 -12.74 35.14
C ILE A 20 -11.31 -11.27 35.09
N ILE A 21 -11.29 -10.70 33.89
CA ILE A 21 -11.01 -9.27 33.68
C ILE A 21 -12.28 -8.50 33.33
N LEU A 22 -12.52 -7.39 34.02
CA LEU A 22 -13.59 -6.45 33.72
C LEU A 22 -12.98 -5.14 33.22
N THR A 23 -13.19 -4.80 31.94
CA THR A 23 -12.67 -3.57 31.32
C THR A 23 -13.62 -2.42 31.60
N MET A 24 -13.50 -1.81 32.78
CA MET A 24 -14.34 -0.70 33.25
C MET A 24 -14.03 0.61 32.53
N GLY A 25 -14.56 0.80 31.33
CA GLY A 25 -14.38 2.01 30.55
C GLY A 25 -15.00 1.92 29.16
N GLY A 26 -14.58 2.83 28.28
CA GLY A 26 -14.99 2.95 26.89
C GLY A 26 -14.33 4.17 26.25
N ASP A 27 -14.71 4.50 25.02
CA ASP A 27 -14.12 5.60 24.25
C ASP A 27 -14.23 6.92 25.02
N PHE A 28 -13.08 7.59 25.20
CA PHE A 28 -12.95 8.89 25.88
C PHE A 28 -13.62 8.98 27.26
N THR A 29 -13.75 7.85 27.96
CA THR A 29 -14.20 7.79 29.36
C THR A 29 -13.15 8.36 30.32
N TYR A 30 -13.49 8.51 31.61
CA TYR A 30 -12.64 9.07 32.67
C TYR A 30 -12.30 10.58 32.59
N GLN A 31 -12.93 11.36 31.70
CA GLN A 31 -12.86 12.83 31.75
C GLN A 31 -13.33 13.40 33.11
N ASP A 32 -14.34 12.77 33.71
CA ASP A 32 -14.71 12.93 35.12
C ASP A 32 -14.52 11.57 35.83
N SER A 33 -13.28 11.31 36.22
CA SER A 33 -12.86 10.02 36.78
C SER A 33 -13.53 9.71 38.11
N ASN A 34 -13.87 10.73 38.92
CA ASN A 34 -14.49 10.55 40.22
C ASN A 34 -15.86 9.84 40.12
N LYS A 35 -16.64 10.10 39.06
CA LYS A 35 -17.90 9.37 38.80
C LYS A 35 -17.69 7.86 38.65
N TRP A 36 -16.61 7.45 38.00
CA TRP A 36 -16.26 6.04 37.83
C TRP A 36 -15.77 5.43 39.14
N PHE A 37 -14.76 6.05 39.78
CA PHE A 37 -14.16 5.52 41.01
C PHE A 37 -15.18 5.42 42.15
N LYS A 38 -15.99 6.45 42.40
CA LYS A 38 -17.02 6.43 43.45
C LYS A 38 -18.03 5.28 43.30
N ASN A 39 -18.40 4.91 42.07
CA ASN A 39 -19.33 3.80 41.83
C ASN A 39 -18.63 2.45 41.88
N MET A 40 -17.39 2.35 41.39
CA MET A 40 -16.58 1.14 41.51
C MET A 40 -16.25 0.82 42.98
N ASP A 41 -15.90 1.81 43.81
CA ASP A 41 -15.68 1.62 45.25
C ASP A 41 -16.91 1.02 45.95
N LYS A 42 -18.10 1.53 45.61
CA LYS A 42 -19.36 0.98 46.12
C LYS A 42 -19.61 -0.45 45.64
N LEU A 43 -19.36 -0.72 44.35
CA LEU A 43 -19.51 -2.07 43.80
C LEU A 43 -18.55 -3.05 44.48
N ILE A 44 -17.28 -2.71 44.59
CA ILE A 44 -16.25 -3.51 45.28
C ILE A 44 -16.69 -3.79 46.72
N LYS A 45 -17.05 -2.75 47.47
CA LYS A 45 -17.50 -2.89 48.87
C LYS A 45 -18.69 -3.84 48.97
N TYR A 46 -19.79 -3.51 48.31
CA TYR A 46 -21.06 -4.22 48.52
C TYR A 46 -21.11 -5.60 47.86
N VAL A 47 -20.33 -5.86 46.81
CA VAL A 47 -20.22 -7.22 46.23
C VAL A 47 -19.40 -8.12 47.16
N ASN A 48 -18.28 -7.62 47.68
CA ASN A 48 -17.44 -8.41 48.60
C ASN A 48 -18.15 -8.66 49.94
N GLU A 49 -18.93 -7.69 50.46
CA GLU A 49 -19.76 -7.86 51.66
C GLU A 49 -20.91 -8.86 51.48
N ALA A 50 -21.38 -9.09 50.24
CA ALA A 50 -22.47 -10.03 49.96
C ALA A 50 -22.05 -11.52 50.10
N ASP A 51 -20.74 -11.81 50.20
CA ASP A 51 -20.15 -13.13 50.43
C ASP A 51 -20.69 -14.26 49.53
N GLN A 52 -20.81 -13.99 48.22
CA GLN A 52 -21.31 -14.96 47.23
C GLN A 52 -20.19 -15.72 46.49
N GLY A 53 -19.01 -15.86 47.11
CA GLY A 53 -17.84 -16.51 46.48
C GLY A 53 -17.18 -15.70 45.36
N ILE A 54 -17.46 -14.40 45.27
CA ILE A 54 -16.85 -13.47 44.31
C ILE A 54 -16.03 -12.44 45.08
N ASN A 55 -14.78 -12.24 44.66
CA ASN A 55 -13.92 -11.17 45.17
C ASN A 55 -13.62 -10.18 44.04
N VAL A 56 -14.05 -8.93 44.22
CA VAL A 56 -13.88 -7.82 43.27
C VAL A 56 -12.87 -6.83 43.84
N PHE A 57 -11.93 -6.39 43.02
CA PHE A 57 -10.91 -5.42 43.42
C PHE A 57 -10.35 -4.68 42.19
N TYR A 58 -9.72 -3.53 42.43
CA TYR A 58 -8.98 -2.83 41.37
C TYR A 58 -7.78 -3.63 40.91
N SER A 59 -7.58 -3.71 39.60
CA SER A 59 -6.48 -4.46 39.01
C SER A 59 -6.00 -3.79 37.73
N THR A 60 -4.98 -4.38 37.12
CA THR A 60 -4.44 -3.99 35.83
C THR A 60 -4.33 -5.23 34.93
N PRO A 61 -4.23 -5.07 33.60
CA PRO A 61 -4.04 -6.21 32.71
C PRO A 61 -2.83 -7.09 33.07
N SER A 62 -1.73 -6.49 33.56
CA SER A 62 -0.54 -7.24 33.97
C SER A 62 -0.78 -8.05 35.25
N CYS A 63 -1.46 -7.48 36.26
CA CYS A 63 -1.85 -8.21 37.46
C CYS A 63 -2.80 -9.37 37.14
N TYR A 64 -3.76 -9.15 36.24
CA TYR A 64 -4.68 -10.20 35.77
C TYR A 64 -3.93 -11.34 35.08
N ILE A 65 -3.06 -11.03 34.10
CA ILE A 65 -2.27 -12.05 33.39
C ILE A 65 -1.38 -12.83 34.36
N LYS A 66 -0.77 -12.14 35.35
CA LYS A 66 0.01 -12.81 36.40
C LYS A 66 -0.86 -13.80 37.18
N ALA A 67 -2.02 -13.36 37.68
CA ALA A 67 -2.91 -14.22 38.46
C ALA A 67 -3.38 -15.44 37.65
N VAL A 68 -3.70 -15.26 36.37
CA VAL A 68 -4.03 -16.36 35.44
C VAL A 68 -2.86 -17.32 35.26
N ASN A 69 -1.64 -16.80 35.07
CA ASN A 69 -0.44 -17.61 34.88
C ASN A 69 -0.06 -18.41 36.15
N ASP A 70 -0.17 -17.81 37.32
CA ASP A 70 0.15 -18.44 38.61
C ASP A 70 -0.75 -19.66 38.90
N MET A 71 -1.93 -19.75 38.29
CA MET A 71 -2.83 -20.90 38.40
C MET A 71 -2.28 -22.17 37.72
N GLY A 72 -1.24 -22.05 36.86
CA GLY A 72 -0.55 -23.22 36.29
C GLY A 72 -1.37 -24.04 35.28
N TYR A 73 -2.40 -23.46 34.65
CA TYR A 73 -3.19 -24.15 33.62
C TYR A 73 -2.40 -24.36 32.33
N THR A 74 -2.77 -25.41 31.59
CA THR A 74 -2.35 -25.58 30.19
C THR A 74 -3.39 -24.96 29.25
N TYR A 75 -2.95 -24.03 28.40
CA TYR A 75 -3.81 -23.33 27.44
C TYR A 75 -3.70 -23.92 26.04
N SER A 76 -4.77 -23.78 25.25
CA SER A 76 -4.77 -24.14 23.84
C SER A 76 -3.84 -23.22 23.03
N LYS A 77 -3.19 -23.78 22.00
CA LYS A 77 -2.31 -23.02 21.11
C LYS A 77 -3.11 -22.46 19.94
N LYS A 78 -3.04 -21.14 19.73
CA LYS A 78 -3.50 -20.46 18.52
C LYS A 78 -2.28 -20.06 17.69
N LYS A 79 -2.19 -20.53 16.44
CA LYS A 79 -1.10 -20.21 15.49
C LYS A 79 -1.54 -19.31 14.33
N ASP A 80 -2.85 -19.06 14.31
CA ASP A 80 -3.62 -18.21 13.43
C ASP A 80 -3.23 -16.75 13.30
N ASP A 81 -3.99 -16.02 12.47
CA ASP A 81 -4.36 -14.64 12.78
C ASP A 81 -5.87 -14.54 13.07
N PHE A 82 -6.38 -13.31 13.18
CA PHE A 82 -7.79 -13.02 13.45
C PHE A 82 -8.46 -12.32 12.25
N PHE A 83 -7.97 -12.59 11.03
CA PHE A 83 -8.52 -11.99 9.81
C PHE A 83 -9.33 -12.97 8.95
N PRO A 84 -10.28 -12.44 8.16
CA PRO A 84 -10.92 -11.13 8.32
C PRO A 84 -11.86 -11.08 9.54
N TYR A 85 -12.02 -9.89 10.12
CA TYR A 85 -12.98 -9.60 11.19
C TYR A 85 -14.38 -9.32 10.60
N ALA A 86 -15.42 -9.75 11.30
CA ALA A 86 -16.80 -9.38 11.02
C ALA A 86 -17.58 -9.17 12.33
N SER A 87 -18.38 -8.11 12.38
CA SER A 87 -19.23 -7.81 13.55
C SER A 87 -20.56 -8.58 13.51
N ASP A 88 -21.06 -8.89 12.31
CA ASP A 88 -22.26 -9.65 12.01
C ASP A 88 -22.13 -10.37 10.64
N ALA A 89 -23.20 -11.00 10.16
CA ALA A 89 -23.18 -11.84 8.97
C ALA A 89 -22.83 -11.13 7.65
N ASN A 90 -23.08 -9.81 7.53
CA ASN A 90 -22.85 -9.04 6.30
C ASN A 90 -21.90 -7.84 6.51
N SER A 91 -21.16 -7.81 7.62
CA SER A 91 -20.23 -6.74 7.96
C SER A 91 -18.81 -7.25 8.06
N PHE A 92 -18.24 -7.73 6.96
CA PHE A 92 -16.81 -8.04 6.92
C PHE A 92 -16.00 -6.74 6.80
N TRP A 93 -15.14 -6.46 7.78
CA TRP A 93 -14.30 -5.27 7.86
C TRP A 93 -13.07 -5.46 6.99
N THR A 94 -13.30 -5.56 5.69
CA THR A 94 -12.27 -5.82 4.68
C THR A 94 -12.15 -4.68 3.67
N GLY A 95 -13.03 -3.67 3.77
CA GLY A 95 -12.99 -2.45 2.96
C GLY A 95 -11.83 -1.54 3.35
N TYR A 96 -11.57 -1.40 4.65
CA TYR A 96 -10.47 -0.55 5.16
C TYR A 96 -9.07 -1.04 4.74
N TYR A 97 -8.95 -2.28 4.26
CA TYR A 97 -7.72 -2.75 3.64
C TYR A 97 -7.32 -1.88 2.44
N THR A 98 -8.28 -1.21 1.79
CA THR A 98 -8.07 -0.34 0.61
C THR A 98 -8.54 1.10 0.80
N SER A 99 -9.43 1.41 1.75
CA SER A 99 -9.95 2.79 1.96
C SER A 99 -8.83 3.83 2.07
N ARG A 100 -8.98 5.00 1.44
CA ARG A 100 -7.94 6.05 1.37
C ARG A 100 -6.58 5.55 0.84
N PRO A 101 -6.51 4.97 -0.38
CA PRO A 101 -5.29 4.37 -0.91
C PRO A 101 -4.18 5.39 -1.20
N THR A 102 -4.48 6.69 -1.31
CA THR A 102 -3.47 7.75 -1.40
C THR A 102 -2.75 7.96 -0.07
N SER A 103 -3.50 8.04 1.05
CA SER A 103 -2.94 8.14 2.40
C SER A 103 -2.06 6.93 2.74
N LYS A 104 -2.50 5.72 2.37
CA LYS A 104 -1.72 4.48 2.53
C LYS A 104 -0.37 4.51 1.80
N TYR A 105 -0.32 5.13 0.62
CA TYR A 105 0.94 5.33 -0.10
C TYR A 105 1.79 6.45 0.47
N PHE A 106 1.15 7.54 0.91
CA PHE A 106 1.87 8.66 1.49
C PHE A 106 2.59 8.27 2.79
N GLU A 107 1.96 7.41 3.62
CA GLU A 107 2.62 6.79 4.77
C GLU A 107 3.87 5.99 4.37
N ARG A 108 3.78 5.16 3.32
CA ARG A 108 4.91 4.36 2.82
C ARG A 108 6.05 5.24 2.33
N LEU A 109 5.73 6.30 1.60
CA LEU A 109 6.71 7.29 1.11
C LEU A 109 7.38 8.00 2.27
N ALA A 110 6.60 8.48 3.25
CA ALA A 110 7.08 9.17 4.44
C ALA A 110 7.98 8.27 5.29
N ASN A 111 7.60 7.01 5.50
CA ASN A 111 8.42 6.06 6.24
C ASN A 111 9.74 5.73 5.50
N ASN A 112 9.72 5.56 4.17
CA ASN A 112 10.95 5.39 3.40
C ASN A 112 11.90 6.59 3.60
N PHE A 113 11.37 7.81 3.46
CA PHE A 113 12.15 9.02 3.69
C PHE A 113 12.67 9.13 5.12
N LEU A 114 11.85 8.78 6.12
CA LEU A 114 12.27 8.73 7.53
C LEU A 114 13.46 7.79 7.73
N GLN A 115 13.47 6.61 7.09
CA GLN A 115 14.62 5.71 7.20
C GLN A 115 15.87 6.29 6.51
N VAL A 116 15.73 6.89 5.33
CA VAL A 116 16.83 7.59 4.64
C VAL A 116 17.40 8.69 5.52
N ALA A 117 16.54 9.52 6.11
CA ALA A 117 16.94 10.63 6.97
C ALA A 117 17.67 10.15 8.24
N LYS A 118 17.16 9.10 8.89
CA LYS A 118 17.82 8.45 10.04
C LYS A 118 19.17 7.85 9.68
N GLN A 119 19.30 7.22 8.52
CA GLN A 119 20.56 6.63 8.07
C GLN A 119 21.60 7.72 7.78
N LEU A 120 21.24 8.75 7.01
CA LEU A 120 22.17 9.83 6.66
C LEU A 120 22.62 10.62 7.89
N THR A 121 21.71 10.95 8.80
CA THR A 121 22.06 11.64 10.06
C THR A 121 22.98 10.79 10.94
N ALA A 122 22.71 9.48 11.07
CA ALA A 122 23.56 8.57 11.83
C ALA A 122 24.96 8.41 11.23
N ILE A 123 25.06 8.24 9.90
CA ILE A 123 26.34 8.04 9.21
C ILE A 123 27.18 9.32 9.22
N MET A 124 26.55 10.49 9.07
CA MET A 124 27.24 11.80 9.01
C MET A 124 27.53 12.39 10.40
N GLN A 125 27.10 11.74 11.49
CA GLN A 125 27.29 12.20 12.87
C GLN A 125 26.89 13.68 13.03
N THR A 126 25.66 13.97 12.62
CA THR A 126 25.00 15.26 12.77
C THR A 126 24.85 15.67 14.25
N GLU A 127 24.82 16.97 14.53
CA GLU A 127 24.66 17.51 15.90
C GLU A 127 23.26 17.21 16.48
N VAL A 128 23.13 17.32 17.80
CA VAL A 128 21.88 17.01 18.52
C VAL A 128 20.67 17.82 18.04
N LYS A 129 20.86 19.07 17.59
CA LYS A 129 19.78 19.90 17.00
C LYS A 129 19.18 19.33 15.72
N GLU A 130 19.91 18.48 15.00
CA GLU A 130 19.44 17.84 13.77
C GLU A 130 18.60 16.59 14.09
N HIS A 131 18.66 16.07 15.33
CA HIS A 131 17.78 15.00 15.78
C HIS A 131 16.37 15.48 16.13
N THR A 132 16.20 16.73 16.61
CA THR A 132 14.87 17.28 16.94
C THR A 132 13.99 17.42 15.70
N SER A 133 14.57 17.75 14.55
CA SER A 133 13.86 17.87 13.28
C SER A 133 13.42 16.52 12.68
N LEU A 134 14.00 15.39 13.12
CA LEU A 134 13.50 14.05 12.77
C LEU A 134 12.33 13.60 13.66
N ILE A 135 12.16 14.20 14.84
CA ILE A 135 11.11 13.80 15.80
C ILE A 135 9.73 14.02 15.18
N SER A 136 9.50 15.18 14.55
CA SER A 136 8.21 15.49 13.92
C SER A 136 7.78 14.46 12.88
N LEU A 137 8.69 14.03 11.99
CA LEU A 137 8.37 12.98 11.01
C LEU A 137 8.16 11.62 11.69
N LYS A 138 8.96 11.30 12.71
CA LYS A 138 8.81 10.05 13.47
C LYS A 138 7.45 9.98 14.16
N GLU A 139 7.02 11.08 14.79
CA GLU A 139 5.72 11.20 15.43
C GLU A 139 4.58 11.14 14.42
N ALA A 140 4.69 11.87 13.29
CA ALA A 140 3.68 11.83 12.24
C ALA A 140 3.51 10.41 11.65
N VAL A 141 4.61 9.72 11.34
CA VAL A 141 4.57 8.31 10.86
C VAL A 141 4.00 7.37 11.94
N ALA A 142 4.28 7.62 13.22
CA ALA A 142 3.73 6.84 14.32
C ALA A 142 2.22 7.06 14.50
N VAL A 143 1.75 8.31 14.41
CA VAL A 143 0.32 8.66 14.43
C VAL A 143 -0.42 8.03 13.26
N MET A 144 0.20 7.98 12.08
CA MET A 144 -0.36 7.28 10.93
C MET A 144 -0.61 5.79 11.19
N GLN A 145 0.07 5.14 12.15
CA GLN A 145 -0.21 3.74 12.49
C GLN A 145 -1.46 3.56 13.37
N HIS A 146 -2.11 4.66 13.79
CA HIS A 146 -3.41 4.60 14.46
C HIS A 146 -4.42 3.83 13.61
N HIS A 147 -5.30 3.08 14.27
CA HIS A 147 -6.25 2.17 13.63
C HIS A 147 -7.42 2.86 12.91
N ASP A 148 -7.47 4.19 12.93
CA ASP A 148 -8.32 5.03 12.06
C ASP A 148 -7.53 5.90 11.09
N ALA A 149 -6.20 5.87 11.13
CA ALA A 149 -5.35 6.64 10.23
C ALA A 149 -4.95 5.81 9.01
N ILE A 150 -4.04 4.84 9.15
CA ILE A 150 -3.60 4.00 8.02
C ILE A 150 -4.73 3.14 7.45
N THR A 151 -5.74 2.84 8.24
CA THR A 151 -6.95 2.11 7.81
C THR A 151 -7.85 2.95 6.91
N GLY A 152 -7.76 4.28 6.98
CA GLY A 152 -8.60 5.19 6.21
C GLY A 152 -10.04 5.22 6.72
N THR A 153 -10.22 5.11 8.04
CA THR A 153 -11.51 5.05 8.73
C THR A 153 -11.72 6.22 9.68
N GLU A 154 -11.17 7.36 9.31
CA GLU A 154 -11.36 8.66 9.94
C GLU A 154 -12.26 9.56 9.07
N LYS A 155 -12.83 10.60 9.67
CA LYS A 155 -13.52 11.67 8.94
C LYS A 155 -12.57 12.40 7.98
N GLN A 156 -13.08 12.96 6.89
CA GLN A 156 -12.26 13.57 5.85
C GLN A 156 -11.33 14.69 6.37
N HIS A 157 -11.80 15.52 7.30
CA HIS A 157 -10.97 16.59 7.86
C HIS A 157 -9.80 16.05 8.71
N VAL A 158 -9.96 14.89 9.35
CA VAL A 158 -8.89 14.22 10.10
C VAL A 158 -7.87 13.61 9.12
N ALA A 159 -8.32 13.01 8.02
CA ALA A 159 -7.44 12.54 6.94
C ALA A 159 -6.59 13.68 6.35
N ASN A 160 -7.19 14.87 6.20
CA ASN A 160 -6.48 16.07 5.77
C ASN A 160 -5.44 16.51 6.82
N ASP A 161 -5.76 16.38 8.11
CA ASP A 161 -4.83 16.70 9.20
C ASP A 161 -3.63 15.74 9.25
N TYR A 162 -3.88 14.44 9.08
CA TYR A 162 -2.83 13.43 8.94
C TYR A 162 -1.91 13.72 7.76
N THR A 163 -2.47 14.11 6.61
CA THR A 163 -1.69 14.53 5.43
C THR A 163 -0.85 15.77 5.75
N ARG A 164 -1.42 16.78 6.42
CA ARG A 164 -0.71 17.98 6.87
C ARG A 164 0.46 17.65 7.81
N MET A 165 0.25 16.75 8.77
CA MET A 165 1.27 16.29 9.72
C MET A 165 2.43 15.58 9.01
N LEU A 166 2.12 14.65 8.10
CA LEU A 166 3.14 13.95 7.31
C LEU A 166 3.94 14.92 6.43
N SER A 167 3.28 15.80 5.69
CA SER A 167 3.96 16.79 4.83
C SER A 167 4.90 17.68 5.62
N ARG A 168 4.42 18.23 6.75
CA ARG A 168 5.26 19.05 7.64
C ARG A 168 6.44 18.26 8.20
N GLY A 169 6.21 17.02 8.64
CA GLY A 169 7.28 16.15 9.14
C GLY A 169 8.35 15.90 8.08
N ILE A 170 7.94 15.64 6.83
CA ILE A 170 8.86 15.43 5.70
C ILE A 170 9.70 16.69 5.44
N GLU A 171 9.08 17.87 5.42
CA GLU A 171 9.79 19.14 5.22
C GLU A 171 10.84 19.38 6.32
N GLU A 172 10.47 19.19 7.59
CA GLU A 172 11.38 19.38 8.73
C GLU A 172 12.53 18.34 8.71
N ALA A 173 12.24 17.07 8.37
CA ALA A 173 13.25 16.03 8.23
C ALA A 173 14.19 16.29 7.03
N HIS A 174 13.69 16.92 5.96
CA HIS A 174 14.49 17.29 4.79
C HIS A 174 15.58 18.30 5.15
N GLU A 175 15.29 19.27 6.01
CA GLU A 175 16.32 20.20 6.51
C GLU A 175 17.42 19.49 7.33
N SER A 176 17.08 18.39 8.01
CA SER A 176 18.09 17.55 8.71
C SER A 176 19.01 16.83 7.71
N VAL A 177 18.41 16.27 6.65
CA VAL A 177 19.15 15.62 5.56
C VAL A 177 20.04 16.63 4.84
N LYS A 178 19.55 17.86 4.63
CA LYS A 178 20.33 18.97 4.08
C LYS A 178 21.59 19.24 4.86
N SER A 179 21.49 19.32 6.17
CA SER A 179 22.64 19.55 7.02
C SER A 179 23.58 18.34 7.09
N SER A 180 23.02 17.12 7.08
CA SER A 180 23.80 15.88 7.00
C SER A 180 24.65 15.86 5.74
N LEU A 181 24.02 16.14 4.59
CA LEU A 181 24.69 16.14 3.31
C LEU A 181 25.71 17.27 3.21
N LYS A 182 25.48 18.45 3.85
CA LYS A 182 26.45 19.58 3.92
C LYS A 182 27.87 19.17 4.31
N LYS A 183 28.00 18.17 5.20
CA LYS A 183 29.30 17.65 5.65
C LYS A 183 30.03 16.80 4.59
N THR A 184 29.39 16.48 3.48
CA THR A 184 30.00 15.77 2.35
C THR A 184 30.59 16.75 1.33
N VAL A 185 31.53 16.28 0.50
CA VAL A 185 32.19 17.08 -0.54
C VAL A 185 31.19 17.66 -1.56
N LEU A 186 29.99 17.09 -1.69
CA LEU A 186 28.98 17.42 -2.71
C LEU A 186 28.25 18.76 -2.50
N THR A 187 28.26 19.30 -1.29
CA THR A 187 27.30 20.33 -0.83
C THR A 187 27.91 21.66 -0.44
N ASN A 188 29.24 21.77 -0.34
CA ASN A 188 29.87 23.08 -0.14
C ASN A 188 29.68 24.03 -1.35
N LEU A 189 29.12 23.53 -2.47
CA LEU A 189 28.95 24.27 -3.72
C LEU A 189 27.48 24.43 -4.16
N TYR A 190 26.55 23.57 -3.73
CA TYR A 190 25.18 23.49 -4.29
C TYR A 190 24.08 23.30 -3.24
N GLY A 191 22.96 24.01 -3.41
CA GLY A 191 21.70 23.71 -2.71
C GLY A 191 21.07 22.43 -3.26
N HIS A 192 20.40 21.67 -2.41
CA HIS A 192 19.78 20.40 -2.80
C HIS A 192 18.29 20.34 -2.43
N SER A 193 17.50 19.61 -3.21
CA SER A 193 16.09 19.34 -2.96
C SER A 193 15.71 17.90 -3.29
N SER A 194 14.53 17.49 -2.87
CA SER A 194 13.89 16.25 -3.31
C SER A 194 12.54 16.57 -3.95
N CYS A 195 12.14 15.76 -4.93
CA CYS A 195 10.86 15.90 -5.61
C CYS A 195 9.89 14.83 -5.11
N PHE A 196 8.94 15.23 -4.25
CA PHE A 196 7.97 14.32 -3.64
C PHE A 196 6.78 14.01 -4.57
N GLU A 197 6.61 14.77 -5.64
CA GLU A 197 5.48 14.70 -6.58
C GLU A 197 5.85 14.01 -7.91
N LEU A 198 6.88 13.16 -7.90
CA LEU A 198 7.29 12.38 -9.08
C LEU A 198 6.19 11.42 -9.56
N ASN A 199 5.28 11.01 -8.66
CA ASN A 199 4.11 10.20 -9.02
C ASN A 199 3.10 10.94 -9.92
N VAL A 200 3.10 12.26 -9.97
CA VAL A 200 2.32 13.07 -10.93
C VAL A 200 3.23 13.71 -11.98
N SER A 201 4.45 13.18 -12.12
CA SER A 201 5.47 13.65 -13.07
C SER A 201 5.73 15.15 -12.92
N LYS A 202 5.95 15.60 -11.67
CA LYS A 202 6.28 16.98 -11.28
C LYS A 202 7.56 17.02 -10.47
N CYS A 203 8.51 17.87 -10.86
CA CYS A 203 9.77 18.11 -10.18
C CYS A 203 10.38 19.44 -10.64
N ASP A 204 10.32 20.47 -9.80
CA ASP A 204 10.72 21.83 -10.18
C ASP A 204 12.15 21.93 -10.73
N ILE A 205 13.11 21.22 -10.13
CA ILE A 205 14.51 21.28 -10.56
C ILE A 205 14.70 20.66 -11.94
N SER A 206 14.23 19.43 -12.15
CA SER A 206 14.48 18.73 -13.42
C SER A 206 13.66 19.28 -14.60
N GLU A 207 12.57 19.98 -14.31
CA GLU A 207 11.75 20.66 -15.33
C GLU A 207 12.31 22.04 -15.75
N ARG A 208 12.98 22.75 -14.84
CA ARG A 208 13.48 24.11 -15.09
C ARG A 208 14.95 24.13 -15.50
N GLU A 209 15.78 23.35 -14.82
CA GLU A 209 17.23 23.41 -14.99
C GLU A 209 17.68 22.59 -16.19
N GLY A 210 18.46 23.22 -17.08
CA GLY A 210 19.10 22.53 -18.20
C GLY A 210 20.26 21.63 -17.77
N ARG A 211 20.82 21.84 -16.57
CA ARG A 211 21.90 21.04 -15.99
C ARG A 211 21.72 20.92 -14.48
N PHE A 212 21.80 19.70 -13.97
CA PHE A 212 21.74 19.44 -12.53
C PHE A 212 22.49 18.15 -12.20
N LEU A 213 22.92 18.04 -10.94
CA LEU A 213 23.49 16.84 -10.38
C LEU A 213 22.39 16.06 -9.66
N LEU A 214 22.23 14.78 -10.00
CA LEU A 214 21.29 13.86 -9.38
C LEU A 214 22.05 12.83 -8.55
N THR A 215 21.84 12.81 -7.25
CA THR A 215 22.38 11.77 -6.37
C THR A 215 21.29 10.77 -6.01
N VAL A 216 21.58 9.49 -6.25
CA VAL A 216 20.69 8.36 -5.97
C VAL A 216 21.23 7.62 -4.75
N TYR A 217 20.55 7.76 -3.62
CA TYR A 217 20.92 7.09 -2.37
C TYR A 217 20.20 5.75 -2.23
N ASN A 218 20.93 4.69 -1.91
CA ASN A 218 20.42 3.36 -1.67
C ASN A 218 20.34 3.08 -0.15
N PRO A 219 19.13 3.01 0.43
CA PRO A 219 18.96 2.77 1.86
C PRO A 219 19.08 1.29 2.27
N LEU A 220 19.32 0.37 1.32
CA LEU A 220 19.51 -1.04 1.61
C LEU A 220 20.97 -1.36 1.91
N SER A 221 21.19 -2.37 2.76
CA SER A 221 22.51 -2.92 3.10
C SER A 221 23.14 -3.81 2.01
N ARG A 222 22.58 -3.81 0.80
CA ARG A 222 23.11 -4.55 -0.36
C ARG A 222 23.16 -3.67 -1.60
N ARG A 223 24.02 -4.04 -2.55
CA ARG A 223 24.05 -3.40 -3.87
C ARG A 223 22.75 -3.66 -4.62
N ILE A 224 22.22 -2.62 -5.24
CA ILE A 224 21.04 -2.72 -6.11
C ILE A 224 21.20 -1.81 -7.33
N SER A 225 20.39 -2.08 -8.35
CA SER A 225 20.18 -1.17 -9.47
C SER A 225 18.77 -0.59 -9.41
N HIS A 226 18.62 0.67 -9.80
CA HIS A 226 17.35 1.40 -9.74
C HIS A 226 17.04 2.07 -11.07
N ILE A 227 15.76 2.10 -11.44
CA ILE A 227 15.32 2.84 -12.62
C ILE A 227 14.96 4.24 -12.17
N VAL A 228 15.77 5.21 -12.56
CA VAL A 228 15.48 6.63 -12.35
C VAL A 228 14.50 7.07 -13.43
N ARG A 229 13.45 7.80 -13.05
CA ARG A 229 12.46 8.40 -13.95
C ARG A 229 12.11 9.79 -13.43
N ILE A 230 12.43 10.82 -14.21
CA ILE A 230 12.28 12.22 -13.80
C ILE A 230 11.67 13.06 -14.94
N PRO A 231 10.74 13.98 -14.66
CA PRO A 231 10.17 14.85 -15.69
C PRO A 231 11.20 15.89 -16.15
N VAL A 232 11.37 16.04 -17.47
CA VAL A 232 12.33 16.98 -18.06
C VAL A 232 11.74 17.63 -19.31
N GLN A 233 12.29 18.78 -19.72
CA GLN A 233 11.88 19.44 -20.96
C GLN A 233 12.05 18.52 -22.17
N LYS A 234 11.25 18.71 -23.23
CA LYS A 234 11.42 17.97 -24.48
C LYS A 234 12.72 18.42 -25.17
N ALA A 235 13.78 17.63 -25.01
CA ALA A 235 15.13 17.95 -25.49
C ALA A 235 16.00 16.67 -25.54
N THR A 236 17.20 16.79 -26.11
CA THR A 236 18.22 15.74 -26.03
C THR A 236 19.07 15.94 -24.77
N TYR A 237 19.25 14.87 -24.00
CA TYR A 237 20.01 14.88 -22.75
C TYR A 237 21.23 13.96 -22.83
N ASN A 238 22.24 14.30 -22.04
CA ASN A 238 23.33 13.42 -21.65
C ASN A 238 23.19 13.13 -20.15
N VAL A 239 23.49 11.91 -19.74
CA VAL A 239 23.62 11.56 -18.32
C VAL A 239 24.97 10.89 -18.14
N ARG A 240 25.85 11.47 -17.33
CA ARG A 240 27.15 10.87 -16.99
C ARG A 240 27.20 10.55 -15.51
N ASP A 241 27.81 9.43 -15.14
CA ASP A 241 28.18 9.22 -13.74
C ASP A 241 29.42 10.04 -13.36
N PHE A 242 29.86 9.92 -12.10
CA PHE A 242 31.03 10.64 -11.59
C PHE A 242 32.34 10.22 -12.24
N ASP A 243 32.43 9.00 -12.78
CA ASP A 243 33.59 8.51 -13.50
C ASP A 243 33.62 8.99 -14.97
N GLY A 244 32.58 9.73 -15.40
CA GLY A 244 32.44 10.30 -16.73
C GLY A 244 31.79 9.35 -17.74
N PHE A 245 31.32 8.17 -17.33
CA PHE A 245 30.68 7.21 -18.23
C PHE A 245 29.25 7.65 -18.57
N GLU A 246 28.96 7.69 -19.87
CA GLU A 246 27.63 8.01 -20.37
C GLU A 246 26.66 6.86 -20.13
N GLN A 247 25.50 7.19 -19.57
CA GLN A 247 24.43 6.24 -19.28
C GLN A 247 23.50 6.13 -20.48
N THR A 248 23.02 4.92 -20.77
CA THR A 248 21.92 4.74 -21.72
C THR A 248 20.65 5.34 -21.13
N ILE A 249 20.09 6.32 -21.84
CA ILE A 249 18.86 7.00 -21.47
C ILE A 249 17.72 6.67 -22.43
N GLN A 250 16.48 6.87 -21.96
CA GLN A 250 15.28 6.83 -22.76
C GLN A 250 14.40 8.02 -22.40
N MET A 251 13.95 8.76 -23.40
CA MET A 251 12.90 9.76 -23.25
C MET A 251 11.54 9.09 -23.46
N VAL A 252 10.65 9.20 -22.47
CA VAL A 252 9.30 8.63 -22.54
C VAL A 252 8.24 9.71 -22.41
N PRO A 253 7.20 9.74 -23.26
CA PRO A 253 6.15 10.73 -23.15
C PRO A 253 5.33 10.51 -21.86
N ILE A 254 4.94 11.61 -21.22
CA ILE A 254 4.02 11.58 -20.08
C ILE A 254 2.60 11.27 -20.62
N PRO A 255 1.90 10.27 -20.05
CA PRO A 255 0.53 9.93 -20.44
C PRO A 255 -0.41 11.14 -20.35
N GLN A 256 -1.42 11.19 -21.22
CA GLN A 256 -2.35 12.31 -21.25
C GLN A 256 -3.11 12.45 -19.93
N GLU A 257 -3.49 11.32 -19.36
CA GLU A 257 -4.25 11.13 -18.13
C GLU A 257 -3.48 11.70 -16.93
N VAL A 258 -2.14 11.55 -16.93
CA VAL A 258 -1.24 12.16 -15.93
C VAL A 258 -1.06 13.66 -16.18
N LYS A 259 -0.91 14.10 -17.44
CA LYS A 259 -0.78 15.52 -17.77
C LYS A 259 -2.01 16.35 -17.38
N THR A 260 -3.19 15.73 -17.41
CA THR A 260 -4.47 16.37 -17.08
C THR A 260 -4.82 16.33 -15.59
N LEU A 261 -4.02 15.67 -14.74
CA LEU A 261 -4.26 15.65 -13.30
C LEU A 261 -4.23 17.08 -12.74
N PRO A 262 -5.27 17.52 -12.00
CA PRO A 262 -5.27 18.80 -11.32
C PRO A 262 -4.08 18.99 -10.37
N GLU A 263 -3.68 17.91 -9.68
CA GLU A 263 -2.54 17.83 -8.75
C GLU A 263 -1.20 18.18 -9.43
N ARG A 264 -1.13 18.08 -10.77
CA ARG A 264 0.05 18.46 -11.53
C ARG A 264 0.18 19.98 -11.74
N HIS A 265 -0.86 20.76 -11.44
CA HIS A 265 -0.88 22.23 -11.57
C HIS A 265 -0.46 22.76 -12.95
N LYS A 266 -0.95 22.14 -14.04
CA LYS A 266 -0.75 22.59 -15.44
C LYS A 266 0.72 22.90 -15.79
N ARG A 267 1.58 21.88 -15.74
CA ARG A 267 2.98 21.96 -16.17
C ARG A 267 3.15 21.73 -17.67
N ASP A 268 4.02 22.48 -18.33
CA ASP A 268 4.32 22.35 -19.77
C ASP A 268 5.18 21.13 -20.11
N THR A 269 5.80 20.51 -19.11
CA THR A 269 6.63 19.32 -19.30
C THR A 269 5.82 18.17 -19.90
N THR A 270 6.35 17.51 -20.92
CA THR A 270 5.64 16.45 -21.67
C THR A 270 6.39 15.12 -21.70
N TYR A 271 7.61 15.06 -21.17
CA TYR A 271 8.48 13.89 -21.22
C TYR A 271 9.11 13.61 -19.85
N GLU A 272 9.46 12.35 -19.64
CA GLU A 272 10.32 11.90 -18.55
C GLU A 272 11.59 11.29 -19.13
N LEU A 273 12.72 11.63 -18.51
CA LEU A 273 14.01 11.01 -18.73
C LEU A 273 14.10 9.75 -17.86
N VAL A 274 14.42 8.62 -18.47
CA VAL A 274 14.55 7.33 -17.80
C VAL A 274 15.95 6.77 -18.03
N PHE A 275 16.60 6.31 -16.97
CA PHE A 275 17.86 5.57 -17.07
C PHE A 275 18.02 4.61 -15.88
N ARG A 276 18.93 3.65 -15.99
CA ARG A 276 19.23 2.71 -14.91
C ARG A 276 20.47 3.14 -14.15
N ALA A 277 20.30 3.48 -12.87
CA ALA A 277 21.39 3.67 -11.94
C ALA A 277 21.92 2.31 -11.49
N TYR A 278 23.01 1.86 -12.12
CA TYR A 278 23.63 0.56 -11.84
C TYR A 278 24.47 0.58 -10.55
N ASN A 279 24.48 -0.57 -9.86
CA ASN A 279 25.44 -0.88 -8.80
C ASN A 279 25.52 0.16 -7.68
N LEU A 280 24.37 0.70 -7.26
CA LEU A 280 24.29 1.59 -6.11
C LEU A 280 24.87 0.87 -4.88
N PRO A 281 25.87 1.46 -4.18
CA PRO A 281 26.50 0.82 -3.04
C PRO A 281 25.52 0.64 -1.88
N PRO A 282 25.74 -0.35 -1.00
CA PRO A 282 24.92 -0.52 0.19
C PRO A 282 25.03 0.70 1.12
N LEU A 283 23.90 1.21 1.63
CA LEU A 283 23.85 2.39 2.51
C LEU A 283 24.63 3.60 1.97
N GLY A 284 24.70 3.73 0.66
CA GLY A 284 25.51 4.73 -0.02
C GLY A 284 24.82 5.26 -1.26
N PHE A 285 25.52 6.09 -2.04
CA PHE A 285 24.94 6.75 -3.20
C PHE A 285 25.84 6.68 -4.43
N ARG A 286 25.27 7.01 -5.58
CA ARG A 286 25.99 7.41 -6.80
C ARG A 286 25.39 8.72 -7.32
N SER A 287 26.22 9.54 -7.94
CA SER A 287 25.81 10.83 -8.49
C SER A 287 25.94 10.84 -10.01
N TYR A 288 25.01 11.54 -10.66
CA TYR A 288 24.85 11.59 -12.10
C TYR A 288 24.69 13.03 -12.56
N TYR A 289 25.52 13.48 -13.49
CA TYR A 289 25.40 14.77 -14.15
C TYR A 289 24.39 14.66 -15.29
N VAL A 290 23.23 15.31 -15.13
CA VAL A 290 22.20 15.38 -16.17
C VAL A 290 22.35 16.71 -16.89
N SER A 291 22.54 16.68 -18.20
CA SER A 291 22.77 17.87 -19.02
C SER A 291 21.96 17.85 -20.31
N LYS A 292 21.18 18.91 -20.54
CA LYS A 292 20.56 19.20 -21.83
C LYS A 292 21.65 19.54 -22.84
N ILE A 293 21.75 18.77 -23.92
CA ILE A 293 22.75 18.94 -24.98
C ILE A 293 22.19 19.80 -26.11
N SER A 294 20.94 19.54 -26.52
CA SER A 294 20.30 20.27 -27.61
C SER A 294 18.79 20.35 -27.38
N SER A 295 18.17 21.39 -27.93
CA SER A 295 16.70 21.55 -27.92
C SER A 295 16.03 20.73 -29.04
N ILE A 296 16.80 20.09 -29.92
CA ILE A 296 16.29 19.22 -30.98
C ILE A 296 16.07 17.83 -30.37
N PHE A 297 14.88 17.27 -30.57
CA PHE A 297 14.54 15.92 -30.12
C PHE A 297 13.94 15.12 -31.28
N GLU A 298 14.60 14.03 -31.65
CA GLU A 298 14.10 13.09 -32.65
C GLU A 298 13.30 11.99 -31.97
N GLU A 299 12.00 11.97 -32.23
CA GLU A 299 11.07 11.04 -31.63
C GLU A 299 11.15 9.68 -32.32
N HIS A 300 11.65 8.67 -31.59
CA HIS A 300 11.68 7.30 -32.08
C HIS A 300 10.34 6.63 -31.83
N LYS A 301 9.63 6.27 -32.91
CA LYS A 301 8.37 5.51 -32.84
C LYS A 301 8.68 4.02 -32.75
N TYR A 302 8.20 3.36 -31.70
CA TYR A 302 8.27 1.91 -31.57
C TYR A 302 6.92 1.31 -31.99
N THR A 303 6.92 0.46 -33.02
CA THR A 303 5.74 -0.29 -33.46
C THR A 303 5.97 -1.78 -33.21
N SER A 304 5.50 -2.29 -32.07
CA SER A 304 5.48 -3.73 -31.80
C SER A 304 4.28 -4.10 -30.94
N ASN A 305 3.57 -5.16 -31.31
CA ASN A 305 2.47 -5.75 -30.55
C ASN A 305 2.95 -6.62 -29.37
N GLN A 306 4.26 -6.62 -29.08
CA GLN A 306 4.88 -7.33 -27.97
C GLN A 306 5.70 -6.35 -27.13
N LEU A 307 5.69 -6.56 -25.81
CA LEU A 307 6.55 -5.83 -24.89
C LEU A 307 7.55 -6.79 -24.27
N GLY A 308 8.85 -6.48 -24.37
CA GLY A 308 9.92 -7.29 -23.79
C GLY A 308 11.12 -7.44 -24.70
N GLN A 309 12.18 -8.04 -24.19
CA GLN A 309 13.40 -8.37 -24.93
C GLN A 309 13.85 -9.78 -24.53
N GLN A 310 14.56 -10.46 -25.44
CA GLN A 310 15.11 -11.81 -25.22
C GLN A 310 14.00 -12.83 -24.89
N GLU A 311 14.20 -13.64 -23.85
CA GLU A 311 13.38 -14.78 -23.46
C GLU A 311 12.12 -14.40 -22.66
N PHE A 312 11.92 -13.14 -22.24
CA PHE A 312 10.75 -12.71 -21.46
C PHE A 312 9.94 -11.62 -22.17
N LYS A 313 8.69 -11.92 -22.54
CA LYS A 313 7.79 -11.01 -23.25
C LYS A 313 6.39 -11.06 -22.67
N VAL A 314 5.67 -9.95 -22.74
CA VAL A 314 4.22 -9.87 -22.52
C VAL A 314 3.53 -9.79 -23.88
N LEU A 315 2.54 -10.65 -24.06
CA LEU A 315 1.72 -10.75 -25.25
C LEU A 315 0.43 -9.96 -25.09
N PHE A 316 0.00 -9.34 -26.18
CA PHE A 316 -1.23 -8.58 -26.26
C PHE A 316 -2.12 -9.16 -27.35
N ASN A 317 -3.40 -9.27 -27.06
CA ASN A 317 -4.39 -9.59 -28.05
C ASN A 317 -4.58 -8.38 -28.99
N GLU A 318 -4.46 -8.57 -30.30
CA GLU A 318 -4.51 -7.47 -31.27
C GLU A 318 -5.91 -6.85 -31.41
N SER A 319 -6.98 -7.64 -31.21
CA SER A 319 -8.35 -7.14 -31.35
C SER A 319 -8.85 -6.42 -30.10
N THR A 320 -8.44 -6.90 -28.91
CA THR A 320 -8.87 -6.30 -27.64
C THR A 320 -7.84 -5.37 -27.03
N GLY A 321 -6.57 -5.44 -27.42
CA GLY A 321 -5.46 -4.71 -26.81
C GLY A 321 -5.08 -5.19 -25.40
N LEU A 322 -5.73 -6.22 -24.86
CA LEU A 322 -5.51 -6.74 -23.52
C LEU A 322 -4.33 -7.72 -23.43
N VAL A 323 -3.74 -7.84 -22.24
CA VAL A 323 -2.74 -8.89 -21.96
C VAL A 323 -3.40 -10.25 -22.07
N ASN A 324 -2.83 -11.16 -22.87
CA ASN A 324 -3.35 -12.52 -23.05
C ASN A 324 -2.32 -13.63 -22.78
N GLY A 325 -1.04 -13.28 -22.61
CA GLY A 325 -0.01 -14.25 -22.28
C GLY A 325 1.32 -13.62 -21.91
N ILE A 326 2.23 -14.47 -21.46
CA ILE A 326 3.65 -14.16 -21.36
C ILE A 326 4.44 -15.22 -22.11
N VAL A 327 5.53 -14.83 -22.76
CA VAL A 327 6.53 -15.78 -23.27
C VAL A 327 7.69 -15.78 -22.30
N ARG A 328 8.11 -16.98 -21.87
CA ARG A 328 9.29 -17.21 -21.05
C ARG A 328 10.08 -18.39 -21.57
N ASN A 329 11.33 -18.15 -22.01
CA ASN A 329 12.24 -19.16 -22.57
C ASN A 329 11.52 -20.00 -23.65
N ASP A 330 10.94 -19.30 -24.62
CA ASP A 330 10.13 -19.84 -25.73
C ASP A 330 8.84 -20.60 -25.34
N ASN A 331 8.49 -20.63 -24.05
CA ASN A 331 7.21 -21.19 -23.59
C ASN A 331 6.19 -20.06 -23.39
N GLU A 332 5.04 -20.20 -24.03
CA GLU A 332 3.90 -19.33 -23.79
C GLU A 332 3.11 -19.79 -22.55
N ILE A 333 2.88 -18.87 -21.62
CA ILE A 333 2.15 -19.12 -20.38
C ILE A 333 0.88 -18.25 -20.42
N PRO A 334 -0.31 -18.85 -20.28
CA PRO A 334 -1.56 -18.11 -20.18
C PRO A 334 -1.52 -17.13 -19.03
N PHE A 335 -1.74 -15.85 -19.35
CA PHE A 335 -1.73 -14.77 -18.37
C PHE A 335 -2.64 -13.64 -18.85
N GLU A 336 -3.62 -13.28 -18.04
CA GLU A 336 -4.51 -12.15 -18.32
C GLU A 336 -4.49 -11.14 -17.18
N GLN A 337 -4.64 -9.87 -17.51
CA GLN A 337 -4.94 -8.81 -16.57
C GLN A 337 -6.16 -8.02 -17.05
N LYS A 338 -7.13 -7.83 -16.15
CA LYS A 338 -8.37 -7.07 -16.40
C LYS A 338 -8.75 -6.22 -15.19
N PHE A 339 -9.47 -5.13 -15.42
CA PHE A 339 -10.08 -4.32 -14.36
C PHE A 339 -11.57 -4.60 -14.24
N TYR A 340 -12.04 -4.67 -13.00
CA TYR A 340 -13.45 -4.81 -12.66
C TYR A 340 -13.82 -3.84 -11.53
N TYR A 341 -15.10 -3.72 -11.22
CA TYR A 341 -15.55 -3.14 -9.97
C TYR A 341 -16.69 -3.96 -9.36
N TYR A 342 -16.77 -3.94 -8.04
CA TYR A 342 -17.99 -4.29 -7.32
C TYR A 342 -18.79 -3.02 -7.06
N GLU A 343 -20.11 -3.12 -7.18
CA GLU A 343 -21.01 -2.09 -6.67
C GLU A 343 -21.12 -2.24 -5.16
N GLY A 344 -20.95 -1.14 -4.42
CA GLY A 344 -21.12 -1.15 -2.98
C GLY A 344 -22.59 -1.24 -2.63
N ALA A 345 -22.96 -2.18 -1.76
CA ALA A 345 -24.33 -2.27 -1.25
C ALA A 345 -24.71 -0.97 -0.54
N ALA A 346 -25.93 -0.50 -0.78
CA ALA A 346 -26.55 0.60 -0.05
C ALA A 346 -27.48 0.03 1.04
N GLY A 347 -27.61 0.74 2.16
CA GLY A 347 -28.53 0.35 3.21
C GLY A 347 -28.53 1.31 4.40
N TRP A 348 -29.53 1.14 5.27
CA TRP A 348 -29.80 2.02 6.42
C TRP A 348 -29.09 1.58 7.71
N ASN A 349 -28.34 0.47 7.67
CA ASN A 349 -27.52 -0.06 8.77
C ASN A 349 -28.30 -0.41 10.06
N ASP A 350 -29.63 -0.52 9.98
CA ASP A 350 -30.52 -0.91 11.07
C ASP A 350 -30.44 -2.40 11.40
N PHE A 351 -30.27 -3.25 10.38
CA PHE A 351 -30.10 -4.69 10.50
C PHE A 351 -28.92 -5.20 9.67
N PRO A 352 -28.34 -6.39 9.98
CA PRO A 352 -27.26 -6.99 9.20
C PRO A 352 -27.55 -7.07 7.69
N GLU A 353 -28.80 -7.33 7.28
CA GLU A 353 -29.19 -7.45 5.86
C GLU A 353 -29.16 -6.10 5.13
N ASN A 354 -29.23 -5.00 5.87
CA ASN A 354 -29.27 -3.62 5.39
C ASN A 354 -27.94 -2.88 5.61
N ARG A 355 -26.84 -3.60 5.82
CA ARG A 355 -25.50 -3.00 5.95
C ARG A 355 -25.07 -2.34 4.64
N ALA A 356 -24.59 -1.11 4.67
CA ALA A 356 -23.95 -0.49 3.52
C ALA A 356 -22.46 -0.89 3.43
N SER A 357 -21.90 -0.82 2.23
CA SER A 357 -20.44 -0.76 2.08
C SER A 357 -19.97 0.64 2.42
N GLY A 358 -18.90 0.77 3.22
CA GLY A 358 -18.40 2.06 3.71
C GLY A 358 -16.90 2.05 3.94
N ALA A 359 -16.41 2.94 4.82
CA ALA A 359 -14.98 3.08 5.10
C ALA A 359 -14.37 1.79 5.69
N TYR A 360 -15.09 1.10 6.57
CA TYR A 360 -14.66 -0.15 7.21
C TYR A 360 -15.03 -1.37 6.37
N ILE A 361 -16.30 -1.46 6.01
CA ILE A 361 -16.89 -2.68 5.45
C ILE A 361 -16.77 -2.70 3.94
N PHE A 362 -16.46 -3.87 3.41
CA PHE A 362 -16.67 -4.21 2.01
C PHE A 362 -17.86 -5.14 1.92
N ARG A 363 -18.97 -4.62 1.38
CA ARG A 363 -20.17 -5.40 1.10
C ARG A 363 -20.57 -5.21 -0.36
N PRO A 364 -20.13 -6.09 -1.27
CA PRO A 364 -20.51 -5.98 -2.66
C PRO A 364 -22.00 -6.31 -2.82
N LEU A 365 -22.73 -5.51 -3.60
CA LEU A 365 -24.15 -5.75 -3.91
C LEU A 365 -24.35 -7.11 -4.60
N ASN A 366 -23.39 -7.51 -5.45
CA ASN A 366 -23.39 -8.78 -6.15
C ASN A 366 -22.03 -9.48 -6.00
N SER A 367 -22.03 -10.80 -5.86
CA SER A 367 -20.79 -11.59 -5.76
C SER A 367 -19.95 -11.61 -7.04
N LYS A 368 -20.53 -11.26 -8.19
CA LYS A 368 -19.82 -11.16 -9.47
C LYS A 368 -19.51 -9.68 -9.76
N PRO A 369 -18.24 -9.31 -9.95
CA PRO A 369 -17.92 -7.93 -10.28
C PRO A 369 -18.19 -7.63 -11.76
N ILE A 370 -18.36 -6.36 -12.06
CA ILE A 370 -18.64 -5.83 -13.40
C ILE A 370 -17.32 -5.52 -14.11
N LEU A 371 -17.16 -6.00 -15.33
CA LEU A 371 -15.98 -5.73 -16.16
C LEU A 371 -15.99 -4.25 -16.59
N ILE A 372 -14.88 -3.53 -16.38
CA ILE A 372 -14.78 -2.11 -16.77
C ILE A 372 -14.73 -1.96 -18.28
N SER A 373 -13.94 -2.79 -18.95
CA SER A 373 -13.89 -2.86 -20.40
C SER A 373 -13.35 -4.20 -20.88
N SER A 374 -13.90 -4.71 -21.98
CA SER A 374 -13.38 -5.90 -22.67
C SER A 374 -12.24 -5.56 -23.63
N ASN A 375 -11.99 -4.28 -23.88
CA ASN A 375 -10.96 -3.78 -24.79
C ASN A 375 -10.12 -2.67 -24.12
N ALA A 376 -8.89 -2.48 -24.56
CA ALA A 376 -8.05 -1.36 -24.20
C ALA A 376 -7.37 -0.77 -25.44
N THR A 377 -7.35 0.55 -25.55
CA THR A 377 -6.61 1.22 -26.62
C THR A 377 -5.14 1.27 -26.24
N ASN A 378 -4.26 0.71 -27.09
CA ASN A 378 -2.81 0.68 -26.88
C ASN A 378 -2.09 1.85 -27.57
N LYS A 379 -1.20 2.54 -26.84
CA LYS A 379 -0.23 3.49 -27.43
C LYS A 379 1.19 2.94 -27.25
N PHE A 380 1.95 2.77 -28.34
CA PHE A 380 3.25 2.09 -28.33
C PHE A 380 4.43 3.07 -28.22
N TYR A 381 4.76 3.45 -26.98
CA TYR A 381 6.08 4.00 -26.57
C TYR A 381 6.58 3.22 -25.33
N THR A 382 5.61 2.92 -24.47
CA THR A 382 5.48 1.85 -23.46
C THR A 382 4.03 1.37 -23.62
N VAL A 383 3.68 0.09 -23.40
CA VAL A 383 2.28 -0.33 -23.62
C VAL A 383 1.36 0.37 -22.62
N HIS A 384 0.64 1.37 -23.11
CA HIS A 384 -0.29 2.17 -22.36
C HIS A 384 -1.71 1.77 -22.79
N GLN A 385 -2.43 1.13 -21.87
CA GLN A 385 -3.79 0.65 -22.01
C GLN A 385 -4.77 1.65 -21.42
N ILE A 386 -5.72 2.10 -22.23
CA ILE A 386 -6.84 2.93 -21.78
C ILE A 386 -8.10 2.08 -21.80
N PHE A 387 -8.64 1.78 -20.62
CA PHE A 387 -9.83 0.92 -20.44
C PHE A 387 -11.13 1.74 -20.44
N SER A 388 -11.10 2.92 -19.82
CA SER A 388 -12.22 3.85 -19.75
C SER A 388 -11.69 5.28 -19.53
N PRO A 389 -12.54 6.33 -19.58
CA PRO A 389 -12.10 7.69 -19.26
C PRO A 389 -11.53 7.88 -17.85
N TRP A 390 -11.74 6.91 -16.94
CA TRP A 390 -11.33 6.96 -15.54
C TRP A 390 -10.46 5.77 -15.12
N VAL A 391 -10.07 4.87 -16.05
CA VAL A 391 -9.15 3.77 -15.80
C VAL A 391 -8.14 3.63 -16.94
N SER A 392 -6.87 3.77 -16.60
CA SER A 392 -5.75 3.53 -17.50
C SER A 392 -4.61 2.81 -16.78
N GLN A 393 -3.72 2.19 -17.56
CA GLN A 393 -2.57 1.48 -17.04
C GLN A 393 -1.40 1.50 -18.00
N ILE A 394 -0.19 1.54 -17.45
CA ILE A 394 1.05 1.37 -18.20
C ILE A 394 1.71 0.08 -17.76
N ILE A 395 2.05 -0.75 -18.73
CA ILE A 395 2.78 -2.00 -18.52
C ILE A 395 4.22 -1.79 -18.92
N ARG A 396 5.14 -2.20 -18.04
CA ARG A 396 6.58 -2.08 -18.25
C ARG A 396 7.28 -3.39 -17.94
N ILE A 397 8.26 -3.70 -18.77
CA ILE A 397 9.26 -4.72 -18.52
C ILE A 397 10.61 -4.01 -18.56
N TYR A 398 11.44 -4.28 -17.57
CA TYR A 398 12.79 -3.75 -17.52
C TYR A 398 13.76 -4.80 -18.02
N ARG A 399 14.76 -4.38 -18.81
CA ARG A 399 15.80 -5.27 -19.32
C ARG A 399 16.47 -6.00 -18.15
N GLU A 400 16.72 -7.31 -18.32
CA GLU A 400 17.30 -8.21 -17.32
C GLU A 400 16.43 -8.45 -16.07
N GLU A 401 15.17 -8.03 -16.06
CA GLU A 401 14.23 -8.31 -14.96
C GLU A 401 13.03 -9.12 -15.50
N CYS A 402 12.88 -10.38 -15.06
CA CYS A 402 11.62 -11.11 -15.24
C CYS A 402 10.57 -10.62 -14.24
N LEU A 403 10.12 -9.40 -14.47
CA LEU A 403 9.19 -8.67 -13.63
C LEU A 403 8.33 -7.78 -14.54
N ILE A 404 7.03 -7.82 -14.34
CA ILE A 404 6.10 -6.94 -15.04
C ILE A 404 5.65 -5.87 -14.05
N GLU A 405 5.96 -4.61 -14.32
CA GLU A 405 5.41 -3.47 -13.59
C GLU A 405 4.10 -3.05 -14.26
N PHE A 406 3.03 -3.09 -13.48
CA PHE A 406 1.70 -2.63 -13.82
C PHE A 406 1.43 -1.33 -13.04
N GLU A 407 1.59 -0.18 -13.69
CA GLU A 407 1.28 1.13 -13.10
C GLU A 407 -0.12 1.57 -13.51
N TRP A 408 -1.05 1.54 -12.57
CA TRP A 408 -2.46 1.84 -12.79
C TRP A 408 -2.80 3.26 -12.34
N LEU A 409 -3.79 3.87 -12.99
CA LEU A 409 -4.40 5.15 -12.64
C LEU A 409 -5.92 4.97 -12.69
N VAL A 410 -6.57 5.14 -11.54
CA VAL A 410 -8.00 4.92 -11.33
C VAL A 410 -8.62 6.17 -10.73
N GLY A 411 -9.61 6.72 -11.42
CA GLY A 411 -10.41 7.86 -11.00
C GLY A 411 -10.38 9.02 -12.00
N PRO A 412 -11.28 10.02 -11.85
CA PRO A 412 -12.34 10.08 -10.85
C PRO A 412 -13.37 8.96 -11.03
N ILE A 413 -13.66 8.19 -9.98
CA ILE A 413 -14.64 7.11 -10.07
C ILE A 413 -16.03 7.76 -10.27
N PRO A 414 -16.78 7.41 -11.34
CA PRO A 414 -18.08 8.00 -11.61
C PRO A 414 -19.11 7.54 -10.58
N ILE A 415 -19.98 8.47 -10.17
CA ILE A 415 -21.04 8.25 -9.17
C ILE A 415 -22.39 8.85 -9.64
N GLU A 416 -22.44 9.34 -10.87
CA GLU A 416 -23.62 9.99 -11.48
C GLU A 416 -24.79 9.01 -11.65
N ASP A 417 -24.50 7.70 -11.62
CA ASP A 417 -25.47 6.61 -11.61
C ASP A 417 -26.02 6.30 -10.21
N GLY A 418 -25.58 7.02 -9.16
CA GLY A 418 -25.98 6.77 -7.78
C GLY A 418 -25.42 5.48 -7.17
N SER A 419 -24.41 4.86 -7.81
CA SER A 419 -23.81 3.60 -7.37
C SER A 419 -22.36 3.79 -6.93
N GLY A 420 -22.05 3.42 -5.68
CA GLY A 420 -20.67 3.37 -5.18
C GLY A 420 -19.88 2.24 -5.83
N LYS A 421 -18.60 2.46 -6.14
CA LYS A 421 -17.77 1.49 -6.87
C LYS A 421 -16.46 1.18 -6.17
N GLU A 422 -16.13 -0.10 -6.14
CA GLU A 422 -14.94 -0.66 -5.51
C GLU A 422 -14.12 -1.38 -6.58
N VAL A 423 -13.07 -0.70 -7.05
CA VAL A 423 -12.34 -1.05 -8.26
C VAL A 423 -11.25 -2.06 -7.94
N ILE A 424 -11.21 -3.14 -8.71
CA ILE A 424 -10.22 -4.20 -8.59
C ILE A 424 -9.41 -4.36 -9.88
N THR A 425 -8.16 -4.77 -9.74
CA THR A 425 -7.40 -5.40 -10.82
C THR A 425 -7.29 -6.89 -10.55
N ARG A 426 -7.49 -7.70 -11.58
CA ARG A 426 -7.45 -9.17 -11.49
C ARG A 426 -6.42 -9.72 -12.47
N TYR A 427 -5.51 -10.52 -11.94
CA TYR A 427 -4.52 -11.30 -12.67
C TYR A 427 -4.97 -12.75 -12.73
N SER A 428 -5.00 -13.35 -13.91
CA SER A 428 -5.48 -14.73 -14.12
C SER A 428 -4.41 -15.57 -14.83
N THR A 429 -4.26 -16.82 -14.38
CA THR A 429 -3.30 -17.80 -14.93
C THR A 429 -3.96 -19.19 -15.01
N GLY A 430 -3.27 -20.14 -15.63
CA GLY A 430 -3.67 -21.56 -15.62
C GLY A 430 -3.34 -22.33 -14.33
N ILE A 431 -2.71 -21.69 -13.33
CA ILE A 431 -2.20 -22.37 -12.13
C ILE A 431 -3.36 -22.97 -11.33
N LYS A 432 -3.28 -24.27 -11.02
CA LYS A 432 -4.26 -24.95 -10.16
C LYS A 432 -3.86 -24.82 -8.70
N THR A 433 -4.67 -24.08 -7.95
CA THR A 433 -4.35 -23.63 -6.58
C THR A 433 -5.17 -24.37 -5.54
N GLY A 434 -6.29 -25.02 -5.91
CA GLY A 434 -7.16 -25.71 -4.97
C GLY A 434 -7.78 -24.77 -3.92
N GLY A 435 -8.03 -23.51 -4.29
CA GLY A 435 -8.50 -22.45 -3.40
C GLY A 435 -7.49 -21.96 -2.36
N ILE A 436 -6.20 -22.34 -2.47
CA ILE A 436 -5.14 -21.89 -1.56
C ILE A 436 -4.39 -20.70 -2.16
N PHE A 437 -4.17 -19.67 -1.34
CA PHE A 437 -3.37 -18.50 -1.67
C PHE A 437 -2.64 -18.00 -0.44
N TYR A 438 -1.75 -17.03 -0.59
CA TYR A 438 -0.88 -16.58 0.48
C TYR A 438 -0.88 -15.06 0.57
N THR A 439 -1.02 -14.50 1.77
CA THR A 439 -0.92 -13.05 2.02
C THR A 439 0.07 -12.75 3.13
N ASP A 440 0.72 -11.59 3.07
CA ASP A 440 1.68 -11.20 4.09
C ASP A 440 1.02 -10.66 5.36
N ALA A 441 1.61 -10.96 6.52
CA ALA A 441 1.27 -10.35 7.81
C ALA A 441 2.23 -9.20 8.10
N ASN A 442 1.76 -7.97 7.89
CA ASN A 442 2.50 -6.73 8.15
C ASN A 442 3.88 -6.66 7.46
N GLY A 443 4.00 -7.19 6.24
CA GLY A 443 5.25 -7.21 5.47
C GLY A 443 6.26 -8.26 5.93
N LYS A 444 5.87 -9.18 6.81
CA LYS A 444 6.76 -10.19 7.41
C LYS A 444 6.38 -11.62 7.02
N GLU A 445 5.61 -12.28 7.87
CA GLU A 445 5.21 -13.67 7.67
C GLU A 445 4.31 -13.80 6.45
N PHE A 446 4.34 -14.96 5.80
CA PHE A 446 3.48 -15.24 4.65
C PHE A 446 2.50 -16.33 5.02
N LEU A 447 1.27 -15.93 5.29
CA LEU A 447 0.23 -16.79 5.85
C LEU A 447 -0.54 -17.49 4.73
N GLU A 448 -0.77 -18.78 4.91
CA GLU A 448 -1.62 -19.56 4.03
C GLU A 448 -3.10 -19.22 4.28
N ARG A 449 -3.80 -18.91 3.20
CA ARG A 449 -5.23 -18.64 3.16
C ARG A 449 -5.90 -19.71 2.32
N LYS A 450 -7.11 -20.09 2.71
CA LYS A 450 -7.95 -21.01 1.93
C LYS A 450 -9.34 -20.41 1.78
N LYS A 451 -9.80 -20.33 0.54
CA LYS A 451 -11.11 -19.80 0.20
C LYS A 451 -12.19 -20.54 0.99
N SER A 452 -13.08 -19.77 1.62
CA SER A 452 -14.22 -20.22 2.40
C SER A 452 -13.85 -21.21 3.52
N PHE A 453 -12.70 -20.99 4.18
CA PHE A 453 -12.22 -21.85 5.26
C PHE A 453 -11.66 -21.02 6.43
N ARG A 454 -11.83 -21.53 7.65
CA ARG A 454 -11.17 -21.04 8.87
C ARG A 454 -10.64 -22.24 9.66
N PRO A 455 -9.39 -22.18 10.16
CA PRO A 455 -8.77 -23.33 10.84
C PRO A 455 -9.39 -23.63 12.22
N THR A 456 -9.99 -22.62 12.87
CA THR A 456 -10.44 -22.72 14.27
C THR A 456 -11.94 -22.88 14.46
N TRP A 457 -12.76 -22.74 13.42
CA TRP A 457 -14.21 -22.96 13.50
C TRP A 457 -14.79 -23.32 12.13
N HIS A 458 -15.99 -23.90 12.13
CA HIS A 458 -16.73 -24.18 10.88
C HIS A 458 -17.22 -22.86 10.26
N PHE A 459 -16.65 -22.50 9.11
CA PHE A 459 -16.94 -21.23 8.45
C PHE A 459 -18.08 -21.35 7.45
N THR A 460 -19.16 -20.63 7.70
CA THR A 460 -20.27 -20.37 6.77
C THR A 460 -20.41 -18.86 6.62
N THR A 461 -20.63 -18.35 5.41
CA THR A 461 -20.76 -16.91 5.16
C THR A 461 -21.85 -16.61 4.15
N LEU A 462 -22.58 -15.52 4.38
CA LEU A 462 -23.49 -14.91 3.41
C LEU A 462 -22.73 -14.01 2.42
N GLU A 463 -21.50 -13.66 2.75
CA GLU A 463 -20.63 -12.78 1.98
C GLU A 463 -19.42 -13.57 1.43
N PRO A 464 -19.58 -14.29 0.30
CA PRO A 464 -18.55 -15.18 -0.24
C PRO A 464 -17.36 -14.44 -0.86
N VAL A 465 -17.50 -13.13 -1.10
CA VAL A 465 -16.44 -12.26 -1.61
C VAL A 465 -15.67 -11.65 -0.45
N SER A 466 -16.29 -10.76 0.32
CA SER A 466 -15.61 -10.00 1.38
C SER A 466 -15.12 -10.88 2.54
N GLY A 467 -15.81 -11.98 2.84
CA GLY A 467 -15.33 -13.00 3.79
C GLY A 467 -14.05 -13.74 3.37
N ASN A 468 -13.59 -13.53 2.13
CA ASN A 468 -12.35 -14.08 1.58
C ASN A 468 -11.31 -13.01 1.22
N TYR A 469 -11.56 -11.74 1.53
CA TYR A 469 -10.56 -10.68 1.40
C TYR A 469 -9.65 -10.64 2.62
N TYR A 470 -8.36 -10.40 2.38
CA TYR A 470 -7.33 -10.29 3.41
C TYR A 470 -6.49 -9.04 3.18
N PRO A 471 -5.85 -8.50 4.23
CA PRO A 471 -4.91 -7.42 4.04
C PRO A 471 -3.69 -7.93 3.27
N VAL A 472 -3.29 -7.17 2.25
CA VAL A 472 -2.06 -7.34 1.49
C VAL A 472 -1.22 -6.12 1.76
N THR A 473 -0.29 -6.19 2.72
CA THR A 473 0.52 -5.02 3.11
C THR A 473 1.77 -4.85 2.25
N THR A 474 2.24 -5.91 1.61
CA THR A 474 3.36 -5.89 0.66
C THR A 474 3.22 -6.90 -0.48
N ARG A 475 2.57 -8.07 -0.28
CA ARG A 475 2.50 -9.11 -1.32
C ARG A 475 1.41 -10.16 -1.12
N ILE A 476 0.92 -10.67 -2.23
CA ILE A 476 0.00 -11.81 -2.34
C ILE A 476 0.55 -12.80 -3.38
N ALA A 477 0.37 -14.10 -3.16
CA ALA A 477 0.78 -15.13 -4.13
C ALA A 477 -0.18 -16.31 -4.19
N ILE A 478 -0.11 -17.00 -5.32
CA ILE A 478 -0.77 -18.28 -5.55
C ILE A 478 0.27 -19.28 -6.03
N LYS A 479 0.14 -20.55 -5.62
CA LYS A 479 1.04 -21.61 -6.09
C LYS A 479 0.29 -22.92 -6.29
N ASN A 480 0.75 -23.71 -7.24
CA ASN A 480 0.41 -25.13 -7.32
C ASN A 480 1.37 -25.91 -6.42
N VAL A 481 0.82 -26.63 -5.43
CA VAL A 481 1.61 -27.38 -4.46
C VAL A 481 2.40 -28.53 -5.08
N THR A 482 1.93 -29.07 -6.20
CA THR A 482 2.52 -30.21 -6.92
C THR A 482 3.54 -29.73 -7.96
N THR A 483 3.11 -28.88 -8.91
CA THR A 483 3.98 -28.44 -10.02
C THR A 483 4.99 -27.36 -9.61
N LYS A 484 4.79 -26.74 -8.45
CA LYS A 484 5.58 -25.59 -7.94
C LYS A 484 5.51 -24.35 -8.83
N GLU A 485 4.55 -24.30 -9.75
CA GLU A 485 4.22 -23.07 -10.47
C GLU A 485 3.63 -22.04 -9.51
N GLU A 486 4.07 -20.79 -9.64
CA GLU A 486 3.74 -19.72 -8.70
C GLU A 486 3.57 -18.40 -9.44
N MET A 487 2.62 -17.59 -8.97
CA MET A 487 2.48 -16.18 -9.35
C MET A 487 2.39 -15.35 -8.08
N SER A 488 3.19 -14.29 -8.01
CA SER A 488 3.20 -13.34 -6.89
C SER A 488 2.96 -11.92 -7.40
N VAL A 489 2.21 -11.13 -6.64
CA VAL A 489 2.00 -9.71 -6.88
C VAL A 489 2.51 -8.94 -5.66
N ILE A 490 3.51 -8.08 -5.86
CA ILE A 490 4.03 -7.16 -4.85
C ILE A 490 3.35 -5.80 -5.04
N THR A 491 2.90 -5.19 -3.95
CA THR A 491 2.16 -3.93 -3.95
C THR A 491 3.04 -2.76 -3.47
N ASP A 492 2.74 -1.54 -3.91
CA ASP A 492 3.42 -0.32 -3.47
C ASP A 492 2.81 0.31 -2.20
N ARG A 493 1.66 -0.21 -1.75
CA ARG A 493 0.90 0.20 -0.56
C ARG A 493 0.05 -0.96 -0.05
N CYS A 494 -0.54 -0.82 1.13
CA CYS A 494 -1.52 -1.80 1.60
C CYS A 494 -2.82 -1.74 0.80
N GLN A 495 -3.40 -2.92 0.54
CA GLN A 495 -4.63 -3.13 -0.22
C GLN A 495 -5.40 -4.31 0.34
N GLY A 496 -6.68 -4.42 0.01
CA GLY A 496 -7.46 -5.65 0.15
C GLY A 496 -7.26 -6.56 -1.06
N GLY A 497 -6.98 -7.84 -0.82
CA GLY A 497 -6.78 -8.82 -1.90
C GLY A 497 -7.30 -10.21 -1.58
N SER A 498 -7.52 -11.00 -2.64
CA SER A 498 -8.03 -12.36 -2.54
C SER A 498 -7.64 -13.22 -3.74
N SER A 499 -7.91 -14.53 -3.63
CA SER A 499 -7.98 -15.49 -4.73
C SER A 499 -9.36 -16.17 -4.69
N LEU A 500 -10.33 -15.58 -5.41
CA LEU A 500 -11.71 -16.05 -5.42
C LEU A 500 -11.95 -17.21 -6.40
N SER A 501 -11.05 -17.42 -7.36
CA SER A 501 -11.08 -18.56 -8.27
C SER A 501 -9.67 -19.09 -8.47
N ASP A 502 -9.57 -20.35 -8.85
CA ASP A 502 -8.27 -20.99 -9.09
C ASP A 502 -7.46 -20.23 -10.15
N GLY A 503 -6.16 -20.05 -9.87
CA GLY A 503 -5.25 -19.36 -10.79
C GLY A 503 -5.40 -17.84 -10.80
N GLN A 504 -6.24 -17.26 -9.95
CA GLN A 504 -6.51 -15.81 -9.92
C GLN A 504 -5.98 -15.13 -8.67
N ILE A 505 -5.50 -13.90 -8.84
CA ILE A 505 -5.29 -12.92 -7.77
C ILE A 505 -6.09 -11.68 -8.12
N GLU A 506 -6.88 -11.17 -7.19
CA GLU A 506 -7.47 -9.84 -7.29
C GLU A 506 -7.03 -8.94 -6.15
N LEU A 507 -6.82 -7.67 -6.48
CA LEU A 507 -6.43 -6.60 -5.56
C LEU A 507 -7.35 -5.41 -5.80
N MET A 508 -7.99 -4.93 -4.73
CA MET A 508 -8.77 -3.71 -4.77
C MET A 508 -7.83 -2.51 -4.70
N VAL A 509 -7.96 -1.60 -5.66
CA VAL A 509 -7.01 -0.50 -5.89
C VAL A 509 -7.59 0.87 -5.53
N HIS A 510 -8.91 1.03 -5.59
CA HIS A 510 -9.59 2.26 -5.22
C HIS A 510 -11.07 2.01 -4.88
N ARG A 511 -11.66 2.85 -4.04
CA ARG A 511 -13.06 2.77 -3.60
C ARG A 511 -13.64 4.17 -3.54
N ARG A 512 -14.87 4.33 -4.01
CA ARG A 512 -15.67 5.56 -3.82
C ARG A 512 -17.11 5.17 -3.53
N LEU A 513 -17.58 5.48 -2.33
CA LEU A 513 -18.84 5.00 -1.78
C LEU A 513 -19.74 6.18 -1.42
N LEU A 514 -21.06 5.95 -1.45
CA LEU A 514 -22.07 6.99 -1.28
C LEU A 514 -22.83 6.89 0.05
N HIS A 515 -22.50 5.89 0.86
CA HIS A 515 -23.13 5.62 2.15
C HIS A 515 -22.06 5.42 3.22
N ASP A 516 -22.41 5.80 4.45
CA ASP A 516 -21.70 5.40 5.67
C ASP A 516 -22.12 3.96 6.04
N ASP A 517 -21.21 3.19 6.65
CA ASP A 517 -21.46 1.79 7.03
C ASP A 517 -21.99 1.61 8.47
N GLY A 518 -22.17 2.70 9.23
CA GLY A 518 -22.81 2.69 10.54
C GLY A 518 -21.90 2.29 11.70
N PHE A 519 -20.58 2.41 11.53
CA PHE A 519 -19.58 2.03 12.54
C PHE A 519 -18.82 3.21 13.17
N GLY A 520 -19.39 4.42 13.09
CA GLY A 520 -19.00 5.58 13.91
C GLY A 520 -18.24 6.70 13.21
N VAL A 521 -17.89 6.54 11.93
CA VAL A 521 -17.27 7.63 11.13
C VAL A 521 -18.31 8.68 10.75
N ASP A 522 -19.56 8.26 10.51
CA ASP A 522 -20.69 9.09 10.09
C ASP A 522 -20.39 9.89 8.81
N GLU A 523 -19.59 9.33 7.90
CA GLU A 523 -19.26 9.92 6.61
C GLU A 523 -19.06 8.80 5.57
N ALA A 524 -19.65 8.98 4.38
CA ALA A 524 -19.36 8.10 3.26
C ALA A 524 -17.89 8.26 2.80
N LEU A 525 -17.26 7.17 2.37
CA LEU A 525 -15.92 7.20 1.76
C LEU A 525 -16.01 7.79 0.33
N ASN A 526 -16.18 9.10 0.24
CA ASN A 526 -16.38 9.85 -1.01
C ASN A 526 -15.27 10.90 -1.20
N GLU A 527 -14.03 10.45 -1.28
CA GLU A 527 -12.86 11.34 -1.37
C GLU A 527 -12.89 12.21 -2.63
N THR A 528 -12.64 13.51 -2.45
CA THR A 528 -12.54 14.48 -3.54
C THR A 528 -11.27 15.31 -3.47
N SER A 529 -10.79 15.74 -4.62
CA SER A 529 -9.67 16.66 -4.81
C SER A 529 -10.05 17.62 -5.93
N TYR A 530 -9.84 18.93 -5.73
CA TYR A 530 -10.25 19.98 -6.69
C TYR A 530 -11.71 19.85 -7.19
N ASN A 531 -12.65 19.57 -6.27
CA ASN A 531 -14.08 19.36 -6.54
C ASN A 531 -14.40 18.20 -7.50
N LYS A 532 -13.48 17.24 -7.67
CA LYS A 532 -13.69 16.00 -8.43
C LYS A 532 -13.38 14.80 -7.56
N GLY A 533 -13.92 13.63 -7.90
CA GLY A 533 -13.54 12.38 -7.23
C GLY A 533 -12.03 12.16 -7.29
N LEU A 534 -11.43 11.74 -6.19
CA LEU A 534 -9.99 11.56 -6.09
C LEU A 534 -9.47 10.53 -7.12
N VAL A 535 -8.34 10.85 -7.75
CA VAL A 535 -7.63 9.96 -8.67
C VAL A 535 -6.46 9.30 -7.94
N VAL A 536 -6.34 7.99 -8.09
CA VAL A 536 -5.30 7.20 -7.43
C VAL A 536 -4.41 6.58 -8.49
N ARG A 537 -3.10 6.80 -8.34
CA ARG A 537 -2.07 6.16 -9.14
C ARG A 537 -1.23 5.24 -8.27
N GLY A 538 -0.99 4.02 -8.72
CA GLY A 538 -0.18 3.04 -7.97
C GLY A 538 0.41 1.95 -8.84
N LYS A 539 1.17 1.05 -8.22
CA LYS A 539 1.98 0.05 -8.91
C LYS A 539 1.83 -1.34 -8.34
N HIS A 540 1.70 -2.32 -9.22
CA HIS A 540 1.89 -3.73 -8.93
C HIS A 540 3.08 -4.29 -9.67
N TYR A 541 3.74 -5.24 -9.04
CA TYR A 541 4.93 -5.91 -9.54
C TYR A 541 4.66 -7.40 -9.60
N VAL A 542 4.49 -7.92 -10.81
CA VAL A 542 4.04 -9.31 -11.03
C VAL A 542 5.23 -10.17 -11.46
N MET A 543 5.44 -11.25 -10.71
CA MET A 543 6.39 -12.32 -11.06
C MET A 543 5.63 -13.62 -11.26
N ILE A 544 6.01 -14.35 -12.31
CA ILE A 544 5.40 -15.64 -12.65
C ILE A 544 6.54 -16.66 -12.86
N GLY A 545 6.48 -17.75 -12.10
CA GLY A 545 7.36 -18.92 -12.07
C GLY A 545 8.84 -18.71 -11.69
N ASN A 546 9.57 -19.82 -11.64
CA ASN A 546 10.80 -19.94 -10.83
C ASN A 546 12.12 -19.80 -11.62
N ASN A 547 12.11 -19.83 -12.96
CA ASN A 547 13.31 -20.10 -13.75
C ASN A 547 14.06 -18.86 -14.26
N CYS A 548 13.68 -17.66 -13.84
CA CYS A 548 14.33 -16.42 -14.28
C CYS A 548 15.59 -16.02 -13.49
N SER A 549 15.96 -16.81 -12.48
CA SER A 549 17.14 -16.61 -11.66
C SER A 549 17.57 -17.95 -11.06
N SER A 550 18.84 -18.07 -10.67
CA SER A 550 19.32 -19.16 -9.82
C SER A 550 18.68 -19.14 -8.41
N HIS A 551 18.09 -18.02 -8.01
CA HIS A 551 17.41 -17.89 -6.72
C HIS A 551 15.95 -18.37 -6.79
N VAL A 552 15.53 -19.10 -5.76
CA VAL A 552 14.12 -19.47 -5.55
C VAL A 552 13.21 -18.24 -5.44
N MET A 553 11.96 -18.38 -5.91
CA MET A 553 10.95 -17.30 -5.96
C MET A 553 10.84 -16.49 -4.66
N ALA A 554 10.75 -17.18 -3.52
CA ALA A 554 10.64 -16.55 -2.21
C ALA A 554 11.78 -15.57 -1.89
N VAL A 555 13.01 -15.84 -2.36
CA VAL A 555 14.15 -14.91 -2.17
C VAL A 555 13.97 -13.68 -3.05
N ARG A 556 13.58 -13.87 -4.31
CA ARG A 556 13.34 -12.76 -5.25
C ARG A 556 12.23 -11.84 -4.76
N GLU A 557 11.13 -12.40 -4.27
CA GLU A 557 10.02 -11.64 -3.68
C GLU A 557 10.46 -10.82 -2.48
N ARG A 558 11.15 -11.41 -1.50
CA ARG A 558 11.64 -10.68 -0.32
C ARG A 558 12.60 -9.57 -0.73
N GLN A 559 13.47 -9.84 -1.69
CA GLN A 559 14.40 -8.85 -2.20
C GLN A 559 13.69 -7.70 -2.93
N LEU A 560 12.66 -8.01 -3.71
CA LEU A 560 11.84 -7.03 -4.42
C LEU A 560 11.01 -6.19 -3.45
N VAL A 561 10.33 -6.80 -2.47
CA VAL A 561 9.58 -6.09 -1.41
C VAL A 561 10.50 -5.08 -0.73
N GLN A 562 11.69 -5.50 -0.28
CA GLN A 562 12.67 -4.57 0.32
C GLN A 562 13.08 -3.45 -0.65
N LYS A 563 13.33 -3.76 -1.92
CA LYS A 563 13.68 -2.76 -2.96
C LYS A 563 12.56 -1.74 -3.20
N LYS A 564 11.29 -2.10 -2.97
CA LYS A 564 10.14 -1.21 -3.19
C LYS A 564 9.73 -0.44 -1.94
N VAL A 565 9.72 -1.09 -0.78
CA VAL A 565 9.40 -0.44 0.51
C VAL A 565 10.52 0.51 0.95
N MET A 566 11.78 0.13 0.70
CA MET A 566 12.97 0.95 0.96
C MET A 566 13.62 1.36 -0.36
N SER A 567 12.83 2.05 -1.20
CA SER A 567 13.29 2.45 -2.52
C SER A 567 14.41 3.49 -2.43
N PRO A 568 15.40 3.44 -3.34
CA PRO A 568 16.38 4.51 -3.50
C PRO A 568 15.75 5.89 -3.54
N TRP A 569 16.42 6.84 -2.89
CA TRP A 569 15.98 8.21 -2.76
C TRP A 569 16.75 9.13 -3.69
N LEU A 570 16.05 10.10 -4.28
CA LEU A 570 16.60 11.03 -5.26
C LEU A 570 16.83 12.40 -4.62
N PHE A 571 18.08 12.86 -4.69
CA PHE A 571 18.49 14.20 -4.29
C PHE A 571 18.98 14.96 -5.51
N PHE A 572 18.38 16.13 -5.76
CA PHE A 572 18.69 16.99 -6.89
C PHE A 572 19.49 18.19 -6.40
N PHE A 573 20.57 18.53 -7.11
CA PHE A 573 21.45 19.65 -6.77
C PHE A 573 21.59 20.54 -8.01
N CYS A 574 21.30 21.83 -7.87
CA CYS A 574 21.48 22.79 -8.96
C CYS A 574 22.92 23.27 -9.00
N GLY A 575 23.53 23.25 -10.19
CA GLY A 575 24.79 23.93 -10.43
C GLY A 575 24.61 25.45 -10.31
N LYS A 576 25.42 26.14 -9.51
CA LYS A 576 25.69 27.58 -9.73
C LYS A 576 26.43 27.78 -11.04
#